data_AF-A0A2W1GYP9-F1
#
_entry.id   AF-A0A2W1GYP9-F1
#
_cell.length_a   1.000
_cell.length_b   1.000
_cell.length_c   1.000
_cell.angle_alpha   90.00
_cell.angle_beta   90.00
_cell.angle_gamma   90.00
#
_symmetry.space_group_name_H-M   'P 1'
#
loop_
_entity.id
_entity.type
_entity.pdbx_description
1 polymer ?
#
loop_
_entity_poly.entity_id
_entity_poly.type
_entity_poly.pdbx_seq_one_letter_code
_entity_poly.pdbx_strand_id
1 'polypeptide(L)'
;MDKYITQRMPTGTVIAQTVGITTSLFLLGGNAVLSLVAIPAAMQAPAALAVKQWHTIFTRGGAIGRPLAIISAIATGYLAYKQDPKSTPFRLNVAATILLPSIVPFTLLVLGPTNNKLIAKKDEFAAAHAKGKAIKANTADGETVHELMDKWATLNAARAVLVAAGALCTVIAAVNKREVAKLGSMSMASRLGW
;
A
#
# COMPACT_ATOMS: atom_id res chain seq x y z
N MET A 1 -12.46 40.82 -17.43
CA MET A 1 -11.16 40.19 -17.10
C MET A 1 -11.34 39.05 -16.08
N ASP A 2 -12.45 38.29 -16.14
CA ASP A 2 -12.82 37.30 -15.09
C ASP A 2 -12.77 35.83 -15.54
N LYS A 3 -12.40 35.55 -16.80
CA LYS A 3 -12.44 34.19 -17.35
C LYS A 3 -11.31 33.26 -16.85
N TYR A 4 -10.30 33.79 -16.17
CA TYR A 4 -9.11 33.02 -15.77
C TYR A 4 -9.05 32.67 -14.28
N ILE A 5 -9.90 33.26 -13.43
CA ILE A 5 -9.87 33.02 -11.98
C ILE A 5 -10.68 31.76 -11.59
N THR A 6 -11.50 31.21 -12.50
CA THR A 6 -12.46 30.15 -12.16
C THR A 6 -12.47 28.98 -13.16
N GLN A 7 -11.31 28.56 -13.68
CA GLN A 7 -11.28 27.30 -14.43
C GLN A 7 -11.43 26.13 -13.44
N ARG A 8 -12.69 25.73 -13.17
CA ARG A 8 -13.00 24.54 -12.37
C ARG A 8 -12.25 23.35 -12.97
N MET A 9 -11.58 22.57 -12.12
CA MET A 9 -10.96 21.33 -12.58
C MET A 9 -12.02 20.45 -13.26
N PRO A 10 -11.71 19.81 -14.39
CA PRO A 10 -12.63 18.87 -15.01
C PRO A 10 -13.08 17.82 -13.99
N THR A 11 -14.38 17.51 -13.97
CA THR A 11 -14.98 16.57 -13.00
C THR A 11 -14.25 15.24 -12.97
N GLY A 12 -13.82 14.72 -14.13
CA GLY A 12 -13.03 13.49 -14.22
C GLY A 12 -11.69 13.56 -13.48
N THR A 13 -10.99 14.70 -13.51
CA THR A 13 -9.76 14.91 -12.74
C THR A 13 -10.03 14.94 -11.24
N VAL A 14 -11.12 15.57 -10.80
CA VAL A 14 -11.52 15.58 -9.39
C VAL A 14 -11.81 14.17 -8.91
N ILE A 15 -12.61 13.40 -9.66
CA ILE A 15 -12.93 12.00 -9.33
C ILE A 15 -11.66 11.16 -9.25
N ALA A 16 -10.79 11.21 -10.26
CA ALA A 16 -9.56 10.44 -10.28
C ALA A 16 -8.62 10.81 -9.11
N GLN A 17 -8.52 12.10 -8.78
CA GLN A 17 -7.73 12.57 -7.64
C GLN A 17 -8.29 12.05 -6.31
N THR A 18 -9.61 12.16 -6.10
CA THR A 18 -10.26 11.64 -4.89
C THR A 18 -10.08 10.13 -4.77
N VAL A 19 -10.30 9.38 -5.85
CA VAL A 19 -10.13 7.92 -5.86
C VAL A 19 -8.68 7.54 -5.59
N GLY A 20 -7.72 8.17 -6.27
CA GLY A 20 -6.29 7.90 -6.10
C GLY A 20 -5.82 8.14 -4.66
N ILE A 21 -6.19 9.28 -4.07
CA ILE A 21 -5.84 9.60 -2.67
C ILE A 21 -6.46 8.60 -1.71
N THR A 22 -7.78 8.39 -1.79
CA THR A 22 -8.49 7.53 -0.83
C THR A 22 -7.99 6.09 -0.89
N THR A 23 -7.85 5.53 -2.10
CA THR A 23 -7.43 4.14 -2.25
C THR A 23 -5.97 3.90 -1.87
N SER A 24 -5.07 4.84 -2.21
CA SER A 24 -3.65 4.71 -1.85
C SER A 24 -3.40 4.88 -0.34
N LEU A 25 -4.09 5.81 0.33
CA LEU A 25 -3.98 5.98 1.77
C LEU A 25 -4.62 4.82 2.54
N PHE A 26 -5.76 4.29 2.06
CA PHE A 26 -6.35 3.10 2.67
C PHE A 26 -5.43 1.88 2.50
N LEU A 27 -4.81 1.72 1.33
CA LEU A 27 -3.82 0.67 1.08
C LEU A 27 -2.60 0.81 2.00
N LEU A 28 -2.11 2.03 2.22
CA LEU A 28 -1.02 2.34 3.16
C LEU A 28 -1.40 1.94 4.58
N GLY A 29 -2.51 2.49 5.10
CA GLY A 29 -2.98 2.21 6.45
C GLY A 29 -3.20 0.71 6.67
N GLY A 30 -3.83 0.05 5.70
CA GLY A 30 -4.03 -1.40 5.71
C GLY A 30 -2.70 -2.16 5.80
N ASN A 31 -1.69 -1.83 5.01
CA ASN A 31 -0.39 -2.49 5.09
C ASN A 31 0.35 -2.22 6.40
N ALA A 32 0.34 -0.98 6.88
CA ALA A 32 1.04 -0.60 8.10
C ALA A 32 0.46 -1.31 9.34
N VAL A 33 -0.88 -1.35 9.46
CA VAL A 33 -1.57 -2.00 10.58
C VAL A 33 -1.28 -3.50 10.67
N LEU A 34 -1.00 -4.18 9.54
CA LEU A 34 -0.62 -5.59 9.57
C LEU A 34 0.65 -5.81 10.42
N SER A 35 1.69 -5.01 10.21
CA SER A 35 2.95 -5.14 10.95
C SER A 35 2.89 -4.54 12.35
N LEU A 36 2.15 -3.45 12.54
CA LEU A 36 2.13 -2.70 13.80
C LEU A 36 1.13 -3.27 14.83
N VAL A 37 0.08 -3.95 14.36
CA VAL A 37 -1.02 -4.37 15.23
C VAL A 37 -1.40 -5.84 14.99
N ALA A 38 -1.73 -6.21 13.75
CA ALA A 38 -2.38 -7.50 13.48
C ALA A 38 -1.46 -8.70 13.74
N ILE A 39 -0.21 -8.65 13.24
CA ILE A 39 0.74 -9.75 13.45
C ILE A 39 1.22 -9.83 14.90
N PRO A 40 1.63 -8.73 15.57
CA PRO A 40 1.97 -8.78 16.99
C PRO A 40 0.84 -9.34 17.87
N ALA A 41 -0.41 -8.99 17.59
CA ALA A 41 -1.56 -9.55 18.30
C ALA A 41 -1.74 -11.06 18.03
N ALA A 42 -1.63 -11.50 16.77
CA ALA A 42 -1.74 -12.91 16.41
C ALA A 42 -0.61 -13.78 17.01
N MET A 43 0.58 -13.21 17.20
CA MET A 43 1.73 -13.90 17.81
C MET A 43 1.54 -14.21 19.30
N GLN A 44 0.57 -13.60 19.99
CA GLN A 44 0.26 -13.94 21.38
C GLN A 44 -0.37 -15.34 21.52
N ALA A 45 -0.88 -15.91 20.43
CA ALA A 45 -1.43 -17.25 20.41
C ALA A 45 -0.33 -18.34 20.32
N PRO A 46 -0.64 -19.58 20.76
CA PRO A 46 0.23 -20.73 20.49
C PRO A 46 0.47 -20.93 18.99
N ALA A 47 1.64 -21.46 18.60
CA ALA A 47 2.12 -21.52 17.22
C ALA A 47 1.08 -22.03 16.19
N ALA A 48 0.37 -23.11 16.51
CA ALA A 48 -0.65 -23.68 15.62
C ALA A 48 -1.80 -22.71 15.33
N LEU A 49 -2.24 -21.94 16.34
CA LEU A 49 -3.30 -20.94 16.17
C LEU A 49 -2.74 -19.66 15.52
N ALA A 50 -1.56 -19.21 15.94
CA ALA A 50 -0.91 -18.02 15.40
C ALA A 50 -0.71 -18.10 13.88
N VAL A 51 -0.19 -19.22 13.36
CA VAL A 51 0.03 -19.40 11.91
C VAL A 51 -1.29 -19.47 11.13
N LYS A 52 -2.35 -20.04 11.72
CA LYS A 52 -3.70 -20.07 11.12
C LYS A 52 -4.30 -18.66 11.05
N GLN A 53 -4.12 -17.85 12.10
CA GLN A 53 -4.53 -16.46 12.13
C GLN A 53 -3.75 -15.63 11.11
N TRP A 54 -2.42 -15.77 11.06
CA TRP A 54 -1.57 -15.15 10.04
C TRP A 54 -2.07 -15.47 8.63
N HIS A 55 -2.36 -16.73 8.31
CA HIS A 55 -2.82 -17.12 6.98
C HIS A 55 -4.16 -16.45 6.62
N THR A 56 -5.07 -16.36 7.60
CA THR A 56 -6.36 -15.66 7.43
C THR A 56 -6.17 -14.17 7.19
N ILE A 57 -5.30 -13.53 7.99
CA ILE A 57 -4.93 -12.12 7.86
C ILE A 57 -4.30 -11.85 6.47
N PHE A 58 -3.33 -12.66 6.06
CA PHE A 58 -2.65 -12.57 4.78
C PHE A 58 -3.62 -12.71 3.60
N THR A 59 -4.49 -13.73 3.64
CA THR A 59 -5.43 -14.02 2.54
C THR A 59 -6.47 -12.90 2.41
N ARG A 60 -7.08 -12.47 3.53
CA ARG A 60 -8.09 -11.39 3.52
C ARG A 60 -7.46 -10.05 3.16
N GLY A 61 -6.30 -9.73 3.73
CA GLY A 61 -5.55 -8.52 3.40
C GLY A 61 -5.18 -8.47 1.92
N GLY A 62 -4.73 -9.59 1.34
CA GLY A 62 -4.41 -9.69 -0.09
C GLY A 62 -5.62 -9.56 -1.01
N ALA A 63 -6.81 -10.01 -0.59
CA ALA A 63 -8.05 -9.85 -1.35
C ALA A 63 -8.52 -8.38 -1.42
N ILE A 64 -8.19 -7.57 -0.42
CA ILE A 64 -8.53 -6.14 -0.37
C ILE A 64 -7.41 -5.30 -1.01
N GLY A 65 -6.16 -5.57 -0.65
CA GLY A 65 -5.01 -4.76 -1.05
C GLY A 65 -4.71 -4.79 -2.56
N ARG A 66 -4.86 -5.95 -3.23
CA ARG A 66 -4.59 -6.06 -4.67
C ARG A 66 -5.53 -5.17 -5.52
N PRO A 67 -6.87 -5.24 -5.35
CA PRO A 67 -7.76 -4.31 -6.05
C PRO A 67 -7.46 -2.84 -5.76
N LEU A 68 -7.19 -2.48 -4.50
CA LEU A 68 -6.85 -1.09 -4.15
C LEU A 68 -5.61 -0.59 -4.90
N ALA A 69 -4.54 -1.40 -4.94
CA ALA A 69 -3.33 -1.04 -5.66
C ALA A 69 -3.58 -0.81 -7.17
N ILE A 70 -4.41 -1.64 -7.80
CA ILE A 70 -4.80 -1.48 -9.21
C ILE A 70 -5.63 -0.21 -9.40
N ILE A 71 -6.64 0.02 -8.55
CA ILE A 71 -7.49 1.21 -8.63
C ILE A 71 -6.66 2.49 -8.46
N SER A 72 -5.74 2.52 -7.50
CA SER A 72 -4.85 3.67 -7.31
C SER A 72 -3.91 3.88 -8.50
N ALA A 73 -3.40 2.80 -9.11
CA ALA A 73 -2.57 2.88 -10.31
C ALA A 73 -3.33 3.45 -11.51
N ILE A 74 -4.56 2.99 -11.75
CA ILE A 74 -5.42 3.50 -12.82
C ILE A 74 -5.73 4.99 -12.61
N ALA A 75 -6.08 5.38 -11.38
CA ALA A 75 -6.40 6.76 -11.04
C ALA A 75 -5.22 7.70 -11.25
N THR A 76 -4.04 7.34 -10.73
CA THR A 76 -2.81 8.14 -10.88
C THR A 76 -2.31 8.15 -12.32
N GLY A 77 -2.44 7.04 -13.06
CA GLY A 77 -2.06 6.96 -14.46
C GLY A 77 -2.94 7.86 -15.34
N TYR A 78 -4.26 7.88 -15.07
CA TYR A 78 -5.18 8.80 -15.72
C TYR A 78 -4.82 10.28 -15.44
N LEU A 79 -4.46 10.60 -14.19
CA LEU A 79 -4.03 11.97 -13.84
C LEU A 79 -2.73 12.36 -14.56
N ALA A 80 -1.74 11.46 -14.60
CA ALA A 80 -0.50 11.68 -15.34
C ALA A 80 -0.78 11.93 -16.83
N TYR A 81 -1.65 11.12 -17.46
CA TYR A 81 -2.03 11.29 -18.86
C TYR A 81 -2.64 12.67 -19.18
N LYS A 82 -3.24 13.35 -18.20
CA LYS A 82 -3.85 14.68 -18.34
C LYS A 82 -2.91 15.83 -17.97
N GLN A 83 -1.65 15.56 -17.61
CA GLN A 83 -0.70 16.55 -17.14
C GLN A 83 0.43 16.77 -18.16
N ASP A 84 1.03 17.96 -18.14
CA ASP A 84 2.24 18.24 -18.94
C ASP A 84 3.37 17.31 -18.49
N PRO A 85 4.01 16.54 -19.41
CA PRO A 85 5.14 15.66 -19.09
C PRO A 85 6.32 16.34 -18.36
N LYS A 86 6.49 17.65 -18.52
CA LYS A 86 7.53 18.42 -17.83
C LYS A 86 7.13 18.85 -16.42
N SER A 87 5.86 18.70 -16.04
CA SER A 87 5.35 19.16 -14.76
C SER A 87 5.69 18.22 -13.59
N THR A 88 5.90 18.79 -12.41
CA THR A 88 6.10 18.02 -11.17
C THR A 88 4.92 17.08 -10.86
N PRO A 89 3.64 17.49 -10.97
CA PRO A 89 2.51 16.59 -10.78
C PRO A 89 2.52 15.37 -11.70
N PHE A 90 2.93 15.52 -12.96
CA PHE A 90 3.07 14.39 -13.89
C PHE A 90 4.07 13.36 -13.36
N ARG A 91 5.28 13.79 -13.00
CA ARG A 91 6.34 12.91 -12.51
C ARG A 91 5.92 12.16 -11.24
N LEU A 92 5.22 12.85 -10.33
CA LEU A 92 4.71 12.26 -9.10
C LEU A 92 3.58 11.26 -9.35
N ASN A 93 2.63 11.58 -10.24
CA ASN A 93 1.57 10.63 -10.58
C ASN A 93 2.13 9.39 -11.31
N VAL A 94 3.11 9.55 -12.21
CA VAL A 94 3.82 8.41 -12.84
C VAL A 94 4.51 7.55 -11.78
N ALA A 95 5.22 8.17 -10.84
CA ALA A 95 5.85 7.45 -9.74
C ALA A 95 4.81 6.67 -8.92
N ALA A 96 3.68 7.28 -8.56
CA ALA A 96 2.59 6.62 -7.86
C ALA A 96 2.02 5.42 -8.66
N THR A 97 1.79 5.60 -9.97
CA THR A 97 1.30 4.55 -10.87
C THR A 97 2.19 3.32 -10.88
N ILE A 98 3.50 3.48 -10.67
CA ILE A 98 4.47 2.38 -10.62
C ILE A 98 4.59 1.80 -9.20
N LEU A 99 4.74 2.67 -8.20
CA LEU A 99 5.03 2.26 -6.82
C LEU A 99 3.86 1.51 -6.17
N LEU A 100 2.62 1.96 -6.39
CA LEU A 100 1.45 1.36 -5.74
C LEU A 100 1.21 -0.11 -6.15
N PRO A 101 1.20 -0.48 -7.45
CA PRO A 101 1.05 -1.89 -7.85
C PRO A 101 2.32 -2.72 -7.62
N SER A 102 3.49 -2.10 -7.42
CA SER A 102 4.75 -2.82 -7.14
C SER A 102 4.73 -3.64 -5.84
N ILE A 103 3.72 -3.45 -4.99
CA ILE A 103 3.48 -4.35 -3.85
C ILE A 103 3.32 -5.80 -4.28
N VAL A 104 2.81 -6.07 -5.49
CA VAL A 104 2.59 -7.44 -6.00
C VAL A 104 3.93 -8.13 -6.25
N PRO A 105 4.83 -7.61 -7.11
CA PRO A 105 6.15 -8.21 -7.28
C PRO A 105 6.96 -8.23 -5.98
N PHE A 106 6.86 -7.20 -5.12
CA PHE A 106 7.49 -7.23 -3.80
C PHE A 106 7.00 -8.42 -2.96
N THR A 107 5.69 -8.68 -2.97
CA THR A 107 5.11 -9.79 -2.21
C THR A 107 5.56 -11.15 -2.74
N LEU A 108 5.63 -11.32 -4.07
CA LEU A 108 6.05 -12.58 -4.68
C LEU A 108 7.54 -12.86 -4.48
N LEU A 109 8.38 -11.84 -4.66
CA LEU A 109 9.84 -11.99 -4.65
C LEU A 109 10.44 -11.91 -3.25
N VAL A 110 9.97 -10.97 -2.42
CA VAL A 110 10.56 -10.69 -1.10
C VAL A 110 9.83 -11.43 0.01
N LEU A 111 8.49 -11.39 0.03
CA LEU A 111 7.71 -12.11 1.05
C LEU A 111 7.47 -13.59 0.67
N GLY A 112 7.55 -13.95 -0.61
CA GLY A 112 7.24 -15.28 -1.12
C GLY A 112 7.91 -16.42 -0.35
N PRO A 113 9.23 -16.37 -0.12
CA PRO A 113 9.93 -17.41 0.65
C PRO A 113 9.37 -17.57 2.08
N THR A 114 9.11 -16.47 2.78
CA THR A 114 8.54 -16.48 4.14
C THR A 114 7.09 -16.96 4.14
N ASN A 115 6.28 -16.53 3.16
CA ASN A 115 4.90 -16.99 2.99
C ASN A 115 4.84 -18.51 2.81
N ASN A 116 5.72 -19.07 1.97
CA ASN A 116 5.75 -20.50 1.70
C ASN A 116 6.09 -21.31 2.96
N LYS A 117 7.06 -20.84 3.76
CA LYS A 117 7.41 -21.48 5.04
C LYS A 117 6.25 -21.44 6.04
N LEU A 118 5.57 -20.30 6.17
CA LEU A 118 4.42 -20.17 7.08
C LEU A 118 3.22 -21.04 6.62
N ILE A 119 2.97 -21.14 5.31
CA ILE A 119 1.95 -22.04 4.75
C ILE A 119 2.30 -23.50 5.06
N ALA A 120 3.56 -23.91 4.85
CA ALA A 120 4.02 -25.26 5.18
C ALA A 120 3.82 -25.58 6.67
N LYS A 121 4.19 -24.66 7.58
CA LYS A 121 3.95 -24.82 9.03
C LYS A 121 2.46 -24.95 9.35
N LYS A 122 1.60 -24.14 8.74
CA LYS A 122 0.13 -24.26 8.89
C LYS A 122 -0.37 -25.65 8.48
N ASP A 123 0.10 -26.17 7.35
CA ASP A 123 -0.31 -27.47 6.82
C ASP A 123 0.22 -28.63 7.67
N GLU A 124 1.44 -28.53 8.20
CA GLU A 124 2.01 -29.47 9.19
C GLU A 124 1.10 -29.57 10.43
N PHE A 125 0.74 -28.44 11.04
CA PHE A 125 -0.15 -28.41 12.20
C PHE A 125 -1.54 -28.98 11.89
N ALA A 126 -2.11 -28.67 10.74
CA ALA A 126 -3.40 -29.21 10.32
C ALA A 126 -3.35 -30.74 10.14
N ALA A 127 -2.29 -31.26 9.51
CA ALA A 127 -2.11 -32.69 9.28
C ALA A 127 -1.93 -33.48 10.59
N ALA A 128 -1.21 -32.94 11.57
CA ALA A 128 -1.06 -33.62 12.85
C ALA A 128 -2.30 -33.57 13.73
N HIS A 129 -3.04 -32.47 13.72
CA HIS A 129 -4.36 -32.40 14.35
C HIS A 129 -5.30 -33.48 13.81
N ALA A 130 -5.33 -33.67 12.49
CA ALA A 130 -6.15 -34.72 11.86
C ALA A 130 -5.70 -36.15 12.23
N LYS A 131 -4.42 -36.34 12.57
CA LYS A 131 -3.84 -37.64 12.96
C LYS A 131 -3.84 -37.88 14.48
N GLY A 132 -4.42 -36.97 15.29
CA GLY A 132 -4.39 -37.05 16.75
C GLY A 132 -2.98 -37.01 17.35
N LYS A 133 -1.98 -36.54 16.59
CA LYS A 133 -0.59 -36.46 17.04
C LYS A 133 -0.33 -35.08 17.64
N ALA A 134 0.19 -35.04 18.86
CA ALA A 134 0.76 -33.81 19.40
C ALA A 134 2.07 -33.50 18.67
N ILE A 135 2.10 -32.44 17.85
CA ILE A 135 3.37 -31.88 17.38
C ILE A 135 4.00 -31.17 18.58
N LYS A 136 5.18 -31.62 19.01
CA LYS A 136 6.06 -30.76 19.81
C LYS A 136 6.43 -29.58 18.91
N ALA A 137 5.94 -28.39 19.24
CA ALA A 137 5.92 -27.20 18.39
C ALA A 137 7.28 -26.74 17.80
N ASN A 138 8.40 -27.42 18.10
CA ASN A 138 9.76 -27.01 17.80
C ASN A 138 10.70 -28.16 17.33
N THR A 139 10.20 -29.32 16.87
CA THR A 139 11.07 -30.51 16.65
C THR A 139 11.65 -30.68 15.23
N ALA A 140 11.81 -29.62 14.44
CA ALA A 140 12.59 -29.71 13.21
C ALA A 140 13.51 -28.50 13.13
N ASP A 141 14.82 -28.73 13.02
CA ASP A 141 15.82 -27.70 12.77
C ASP A 141 15.32 -26.72 11.69
N GLY A 142 15.09 -25.46 12.09
CA GLY A 142 14.52 -24.42 11.23
C GLY A 142 13.81 -23.31 12.01
N GLU A 143 13.49 -22.21 11.33
CA GLU A 143 12.77 -21.05 11.88
C GLU A 143 11.40 -21.49 12.45
N THR A 144 11.08 -21.07 13.67
CA THR A 144 9.79 -21.26 14.34
C THR A 144 8.68 -20.44 13.68
N VAL A 145 7.41 -20.75 13.98
CA VAL A 145 6.27 -19.94 13.51
C VAL A 145 6.42 -18.48 13.92
N HIS A 146 6.78 -18.22 15.18
CA HIS A 146 6.89 -16.87 15.72
C HIS A 146 8.03 -16.08 15.06
N GLU A 147 9.19 -16.70 14.85
CA GLU A 147 10.30 -16.08 14.11
C GLU A 147 9.92 -15.76 12.66
N LEU A 148 9.23 -16.68 11.98
CA LEU A 148 8.76 -16.46 10.62
C LEU A 148 7.69 -15.34 10.54
N MET A 149 6.79 -15.26 11.53
CA MET A 149 5.78 -14.21 11.60
C MET A 149 6.40 -12.84 11.88
N ASP A 150 7.41 -12.77 12.76
CA ASP A 150 8.16 -11.54 13.05
C ASP A 150 8.92 -11.06 11.81
N LYS A 151 9.63 -11.98 11.13
CA LYS A 151 10.27 -11.71 9.84
C LYS A 151 9.27 -11.24 8.80
N TRP A 152 8.11 -11.89 8.70
CA TRP A 152 7.04 -11.47 7.80
C TRP A 152 6.57 -10.05 8.10
N ALA A 153 6.37 -9.71 9.38
CA ALA A 153 5.95 -8.37 9.80
C ALA A 153 7.01 -7.32 9.44
N THR A 154 8.30 -7.63 9.63
CA THR A 154 9.41 -6.75 9.25
C THR A 154 9.45 -6.51 7.74
N LEU A 155 9.34 -7.56 6.93
CA LEU A 155 9.30 -7.44 5.46
C LEU A 155 8.05 -6.70 4.97
N ASN A 156 6.89 -6.92 5.60
CA ASN A 156 5.68 -6.17 5.30
C ASN A 156 5.80 -4.70 5.70
N ALA A 157 6.55 -4.34 6.76
CA ALA A 157 6.81 -2.95 7.10
C ALA A 157 7.63 -2.26 6.00
N ALA A 158 8.64 -2.92 5.44
CA ALA A 158 9.35 -2.42 4.25
C ALA A 158 8.40 -2.27 3.04
N ARG A 159 7.48 -3.22 2.82
CA ARG A 159 6.41 -3.08 1.82
C ARG A 159 5.53 -1.86 2.08
N ALA A 160 5.19 -1.58 3.34
CA ALA A 160 4.38 -0.42 3.71
C ALA A 160 5.09 0.91 3.41
N VAL A 161 6.42 0.98 3.56
CA VAL A 161 7.22 2.15 3.15
C VAL A 161 7.13 2.40 1.65
N LEU A 162 7.18 1.35 0.83
CA LEU A 162 7.00 1.45 -0.62
C LEU A 162 5.62 2.02 -0.99
N VAL A 163 4.56 1.53 -0.33
CA VAL A 163 3.20 2.07 -0.48
C VAL A 163 3.12 3.51 -0.01
N ALA A 164 3.79 3.84 1.09
CA ALA A 164 3.82 5.20 1.64
C ALA A 164 4.41 6.18 0.63
N ALA A 165 5.51 5.82 -0.04
CA ALA A 165 6.10 6.62 -1.10
C ALA A 165 5.08 6.88 -2.25
N GLY A 166 4.39 5.84 -2.72
CA GLY A 166 3.36 6.00 -3.76
C GLY A 166 2.16 6.85 -3.33
N ALA A 167 1.68 6.67 -2.09
CA ALA A 167 0.59 7.46 -1.52
C ALA A 167 0.99 8.93 -1.34
N LEU A 168 2.20 9.20 -0.85
CA LEU A 168 2.76 10.55 -0.73
C LEU A 168 2.90 11.21 -2.10
N CYS A 169 3.42 10.51 -3.10
CA CYS A 169 3.45 11.02 -4.47
C CYS A 169 2.06 11.42 -4.97
N THR A 170 1.04 10.59 -4.71
CA THR A 170 -0.36 10.85 -5.08
C THR A 170 -0.89 12.12 -4.41
N VAL A 171 -0.67 12.27 -3.10
CA VAL A 171 -1.13 13.44 -2.33
C VAL A 171 -0.36 14.71 -2.73
N ILE A 172 0.96 14.63 -2.87
CA ILE A 172 1.80 15.77 -3.24
C ILE A 172 1.46 16.26 -4.66
N ALA A 173 1.24 15.34 -5.61
CA ALA A 173 0.80 15.70 -6.97
C ALA A 173 -0.52 16.49 -6.96
N ALA A 174 -1.45 16.08 -6.09
CA ALA A 174 -2.76 16.69 -5.93
C ALA A 174 -2.72 18.11 -5.33
N VAL A 175 -1.79 18.37 -4.39
CA VAL A 175 -1.65 19.69 -3.75
C VAL A 175 -0.78 20.66 -4.56
N ASN A 176 0.26 20.16 -5.23
CA ASN A 176 1.21 21.00 -5.98
C ASN A 176 0.52 21.76 -7.14
N LYS A 177 -0.51 21.16 -7.76
CA LYS A 177 -1.35 21.86 -8.75
C LYS A 177 -2.03 23.12 -8.20
N ARG A 178 -2.32 23.17 -6.89
CA ARG A 178 -2.99 24.32 -6.24
C ARG A 178 -2.02 25.45 -5.90
N GLU A 179 -0.76 25.13 -5.58
CA GLU A 179 0.25 26.13 -5.20
C GLU A 179 0.74 26.94 -6.40
N VAL A 180 1.00 26.29 -7.54
CA VAL A 180 1.40 26.98 -8.78
C VAL A 180 0.31 27.95 -9.25
N ALA A 181 -0.97 27.57 -9.13
CA ALA A 181 -2.08 28.44 -9.49
C ALA A 181 -2.18 29.67 -8.55
N LYS A 182 -2.00 29.49 -7.23
CA LYS A 182 -2.02 30.58 -6.26
C LYS A 182 -0.83 31.54 -6.38
N LEU A 183 0.37 31.03 -6.62
CA LEU A 183 1.57 31.86 -6.79
C LEU A 183 1.49 32.68 -8.09
N GLY A 184 0.99 32.08 -9.18
CA GLY A 184 0.74 32.79 -10.43
C GLY A 184 -0.25 33.94 -10.27
N SER A 185 -1.35 33.73 -9.54
CA SER A 185 -2.34 34.78 -9.29
C SER A 185 -1.79 35.92 -8.42
N MET A 186 -1.01 35.61 -7.37
CA MET A 186 -0.39 36.62 -6.51
C MET A 186 0.67 37.45 -7.25
N SER A 187 1.52 36.79 -8.05
CA SER A 187 2.49 37.48 -8.92
C SER A 187 1.81 38.42 -9.91
N MET A 188 0.69 38.00 -10.52
CA MET A 188 -0.04 38.84 -11.47
C MET A 188 -0.71 40.04 -10.78
N ALA A 189 -1.27 39.85 -9.59
CA ALA A 189 -1.81 40.94 -8.77
C ALA A 189 -0.71 41.97 -8.41
N SER A 190 0.47 41.51 -7.99
CA SER A 190 1.58 42.40 -7.62
C SER A 190 2.13 43.24 -8.78
N ARG A 191 2.00 42.76 -10.04
CA ARG A 191 2.43 43.50 -11.24
C ARG A 191 1.41 44.52 -11.74
N LEU A 192 0.16 44.43 -11.27
CA LEU A 192 -0.95 45.28 -11.71
C LEU A 192 -1.27 46.42 -10.73
N GLY A 193 -0.52 46.57 -9.64
CA GLY A 193 -0.58 47.76 -8.78
C GLY A 193 -1.93 47.97 -8.10
N TRP A 194 -2.52 46.92 -7.55
CA TRP A 194 -3.55 46.99 -6.51
C TRP A 194 -2.97 46.49 -5.19
#